data_AF-A0A328TV45-F1
#
_entry.id   AF-A0A328TV45-F1
#
_cell.length_a   1.000
_cell.length_b   1.000
_cell.length_c   1.000
_cell.angle_alpha   90.00
_cell.angle_beta   90.00
_cell.angle_gamma   90.00
#
_symmetry.space_group_name_H-M   'P 1'
#
loop_
_entity.id
_entity.type
_entity.pdbx_description
1 polymer ?
#
loop_
_entity_poly.entity_id
_entity_poly.type
_entity_poly.pdbx_seq_one_letter_code
_entity_poly.pdbx_strand_id
1 'polypeptide(L)'
;MREKKATVNLPLPLSDKKVKKEAKKEKQTLNHCLSFIKSCGHSTKTEKLLLECRKKAFSIYLEMMKNRLLPYYLIELSPSVRQLKIFDEIFAAPSSIQELIDSLEEKEVESKNFLLEHKSVFYGLIGKENWNRFYTFLKMFVDLYKLSDMVDLELPMADGCSLSASNKVYISSLSIGLVNAYDEKKVMMVRGWRETQGIRYLTSFSLVKFNGKYFAKVKYQESDYYLRMNKDLTKEIQGTMEVLAQQWHDNDIRESRSFSRVEISESTDFLFNDKAVNHAHRRDPRKKWS
;
A
#
# COMPACT_ATOMS: atom_id res chain seq x y z
N MET A 1 -0.94 14.35 35.15
CA MET A 1 -0.50 14.92 33.85
C MET A 1 -0.47 13.79 32.83
N ARG A 2 -1.24 13.86 31.75
CA ARG A 2 -1.22 12.84 30.69
C ARG A 2 -0.09 13.17 29.71
N GLU A 3 0.86 12.24 29.55
CA GLU A 3 1.92 12.35 28.54
C GLU A 3 1.31 12.49 27.15
N LYS A 4 1.63 13.60 26.48
CA LYS A 4 1.31 13.80 25.05
C LYS A 4 2.14 12.76 24.27
N LYS A 5 1.48 11.72 23.76
CA LYS A 5 2.07 10.85 22.73
C LYS A 5 2.50 11.73 21.56
N ALA A 6 3.77 11.66 21.19
CA ALA A 6 4.30 12.37 20.03
C ALA A 6 3.47 12.00 18.80
N THR A 7 2.96 13.02 18.11
CA THR A 7 2.26 12.89 16.83
C THR A 7 3.15 12.16 15.84
N VAL A 8 2.74 10.96 15.45
CA VAL A 8 3.30 10.27 14.29
C VAL A 8 3.08 11.21 13.10
N ASN A 9 4.17 11.68 12.50
CA ASN A 9 4.14 12.50 11.28
C ASN A 9 3.57 11.66 10.12
N LEU A 10 2.25 11.59 10.04
CA LEU A 10 1.57 11.17 8.83
C LEU A 10 1.78 12.29 7.80
N PRO A 11 2.21 11.96 6.56
CA PRO A 11 2.42 12.96 5.52
C PRO A 11 1.10 13.69 5.25
N LEU A 12 1.07 14.98 5.57
CA LEU A 12 -0.04 15.89 5.30
C LEU A 12 -0.24 16.04 3.78
N PRO A 13 -1.49 16.22 3.30
CA PRO A 13 -1.75 16.49 1.89
C PRO A 13 -1.13 17.83 1.45
N LEU A 14 -0.70 17.87 0.18
CA LEU A 14 0.11 18.92 -0.44
C LEU A 14 -0.63 20.28 -0.56
N SER A 15 -0.61 21.11 0.48
CA SER A 15 -1.28 22.44 0.44
C SER A 15 -0.37 23.63 0.14
N ASP A 16 0.94 23.47 -0.03
CA ASP A 16 1.85 24.63 -0.16
C ASP A 16 2.25 24.98 -1.61
N LYS A 17 2.10 26.25 -1.98
CA LYS A 17 2.50 26.80 -3.30
C LYS A 17 3.98 26.59 -3.62
N LYS A 18 4.86 26.56 -2.61
CA LYS A 18 6.30 26.24 -2.77
C LYS A 18 6.50 24.77 -3.13
N VAL A 19 5.82 23.86 -2.42
CA VAL A 19 5.83 22.42 -2.67
C VAL A 19 5.29 22.09 -4.06
N LYS A 20 4.28 22.82 -4.56
CA LYS A 20 3.81 22.69 -5.96
C LYS A 20 4.86 23.08 -7.00
N LYS A 21 5.70 24.09 -6.74
CA LYS A 21 6.80 24.49 -7.65
C LYS A 21 7.94 23.46 -7.63
N GLU A 22 8.28 22.94 -6.46
CA GLU A 22 9.27 21.88 -6.30
C GLU A 22 8.83 20.58 -6.98
N ALA A 23 7.58 20.15 -6.77
CA ALA A 23 6.99 19.00 -7.46
C ALA A 23 7.00 19.17 -8.99
N LYS A 24 6.80 20.39 -9.51
CA LYS A 24 6.90 20.66 -10.95
C LYS A 24 8.33 20.49 -11.48
N LYS A 25 9.34 20.95 -10.73
CA LYS A 25 10.76 20.77 -11.08
C LYS A 25 11.18 19.30 -11.00
N GLU A 26 10.74 18.58 -9.97
CA GLU A 26 10.96 17.14 -9.82
C GLU A 26 10.34 16.37 -10.98
N LYS A 27 9.11 16.70 -11.38
CA LYS A 27 8.45 16.09 -12.54
C LYS A 27 9.21 16.34 -13.85
N GLN A 28 9.70 17.57 -14.07
CA GLN A 28 10.52 17.88 -15.25
C GLN A 28 11.84 17.08 -15.24
N THR A 29 12.49 17.01 -14.08
CA THR A 29 13.73 16.25 -13.89
C THR A 29 13.50 14.76 -14.14
N LEU A 30 12.40 14.21 -13.60
CA LEU A 30 12.00 12.83 -13.83
C LEU A 30 11.82 12.57 -15.33
N ASN A 31 11.03 13.39 -16.02
CA ASN A 31 10.80 13.24 -17.46
C ASN A 31 12.11 13.29 -18.27
N HIS A 32 13.04 14.18 -17.91
CA HIS A 32 14.36 14.22 -18.55
C HIS A 32 15.15 12.94 -18.31
N CYS A 33 15.21 12.46 -17.06
CA CYS A 33 15.86 11.20 -16.74
C CYS A 33 15.22 10.02 -17.49
N LEU A 34 13.89 9.93 -17.53
CA LEU A 34 13.17 8.86 -18.23
C LEU A 34 13.39 8.93 -19.74
N SER A 35 13.39 10.13 -20.33
CA SER A 35 13.71 10.33 -21.74
C SER A 35 15.12 9.85 -22.08
N PHE A 36 16.10 10.14 -21.22
CA PHE A 36 17.46 9.65 -21.40
C PHE A 36 17.57 8.14 -21.22
N ILE A 37 16.92 7.57 -20.20
CA ILE A 37 16.93 6.12 -19.98
C ILE A 37 16.32 5.39 -21.18
N LYS A 38 15.19 5.87 -21.71
CA LYS A 38 14.49 5.27 -22.85
C LYS A 38 15.15 5.58 -24.21
N SER A 39 16.14 6.49 -24.28
CA SER A 39 16.89 6.68 -25.53
C SER A 39 17.72 5.44 -25.87
N CYS A 40 18.08 5.32 -27.14
CA CYS A 40 18.80 4.16 -27.66
C CYS A 40 20.33 4.28 -27.53
N GLY A 41 21.02 3.15 -27.66
CA GLY A 41 22.47 3.08 -27.87
C GLY A 41 23.31 3.45 -26.66
N HIS A 42 22.88 3.08 -25.45
CA HIS A 42 23.73 3.31 -24.28
C HIS A 42 24.97 2.43 -24.36
N SER A 43 26.13 3.07 -24.28
CA SER A 43 27.43 2.40 -24.37
C SER A 43 28.20 2.57 -23.06
N THR A 44 29.39 1.98 -22.98
CA THR A 44 30.32 2.18 -21.86
C THR A 44 30.60 3.65 -21.54
N LYS A 45 30.47 4.54 -22.53
CA LYS A 45 30.61 6.00 -22.34
C LYS A 45 29.44 6.63 -21.60
N THR A 46 28.22 6.13 -21.79
CA THR A 46 26.99 6.68 -21.17
C THR A 46 26.52 5.90 -19.95
N GLU A 47 27.09 4.72 -19.68
CA GLU A 47 26.72 3.83 -18.58
C GLU A 47 26.64 4.55 -17.22
N LYS A 48 27.64 5.36 -16.88
CA LYS A 48 27.64 6.14 -15.62
C LYS A 48 26.45 7.10 -15.55
N LEU A 49 26.20 7.84 -16.63
CA LEU A 49 25.11 8.80 -16.71
C LEU A 49 23.73 8.09 -16.70
N LEU A 50 23.64 6.93 -17.32
CA LEU A 50 22.44 6.08 -17.30
C LEU A 50 22.12 5.64 -15.87
N LEU A 51 23.13 5.15 -15.14
CA LEU A 51 22.97 4.77 -13.74
C LEU A 51 22.60 5.96 -12.86
N GLU A 52 23.18 7.14 -13.08
CA GLU A 52 22.81 8.37 -12.36
C GLU A 52 21.37 8.79 -12.64
N CYS A 53 20.92 8.75 -13.90
CA CYS A 53 19.54 9.04 -14.28
C CYS A 53 18.57 8.07 -13.61
N ARG A 54 18.90 6.77 -13.60
CA ARG A 54 18.12 5.74 -12.90
C ARG A 54 18.06 5.99 -11.39
N LYS A 55 19.19 6.29 -10.75
CA LYS A 55 19.25 6.63 -9.31
C LYS A 55 18.40 7.85 -8.98
N LYS A 56 18.45 8.88 -9.82
CA LYS A 56 17.66 10.09 -9.64
C LYS A 56 16.17 9.82 -9.81
N ALA A 57 15.77 9.12 -10.87
CA ALA A 57 14.37 8.70 -11.07
C ALA A 57 13.85 7.86 -9.90
N PHE A 58 14.63 6.87 -9.46
CA PHE A 58 14.26 6.02 -8.32
C PHE A 58 14.14 6.82 -7.01
N SER A 59 15.02 7.79 -6.76
CA SER A 59 14.89 8.69 -5.60
C SER A 59 13.62 9.54 -5.64
N ILE A 60 13.23 10.03 -6.82
CA ILE A 60 12.00 10.78 -7.00
C ILE A 60 10.80 9.88 -6.73
N TYR A 61 10.81 8.63 -7.21
CA TYR A 61 9.76 7.66 -6.85
C TYR A 61 9.69 7.40 -5.34
N LEU A 62 10.83 7.28 -4.64
CA LEU A 62 10.85 7.13 -3.19
C LEU A 62 10.18 8.31 -2.47
N GLU A 63 10.45 9.54 -2.89
CA GLU A 63 9.79 10.74 -2.34
C GLU A 63 8.29 10.78 -2.69
N MET A 64 7.93 10.46 -3.93
CA MET A 64 6.53 10.36 -4.35
C MET A 64 5.76 9.31 -3.52
N MET A 65 6.39 8.19 -3.17
CA MET A 65 5.80 7.17 -2.30
C MET A 65 5.58 7.66 -0.87
N LYS A 66 6.52 8.42 -0.29
CA LYS A 66 6.31 9.07 1.03
C LYS A 66 5.10 9.99 1.00
N ASN A 67 4.90 10.69 -0.11
CA ASN A 67 3.77 11.58 -0.32
C ASN A 67 2.51 10.87 -0.85
N ARG A 68 2.51 9.53 -0.96
CA ARG A 68 1.39 8.70 -1.45
C ARG A 68 0.89 9.10 -2.85
N LEU A 69 1.80 9.57 -3.69
CA LEU A 69 1.55 9.93 -5.09
C LEU A 69 1.73 8.77 -6.06
N LEU A 70 2.03 7.57 -5.56
CA LEU A 70 2.17 6.35 -6.33
C LEU A 70 1.24 5.26 -5.79
N PRO A 71 0.65 4.43 -6.66
CA PRO A 71 -0.30 3.36 -6.30
C PRO A 71 0.39 2.15 -5.66
N TYR A 72 1.57 2.35 -5.09
CA TYR A 72 2.36 1.31 -4.45
C TYR A 72 3.33 1.91 -3.43
N TYR A 73 3.92 1.04 -2.62
CA TYR A 73 5.01 1.38 -1.70
C TYR A 73 6.13 0.33 -1.77
N LEU A 74 7.38 0.78 -1.67
CA LEU A 74 8.55 -0.10 -1.66
C LEU A 74 9.05 -0.33 -0.23
N ILE A 75 9.22 -1.60 0.13
CA ILE A 75 9.85 -2.03 1.37
C ILE A 75 11.21 -2.62 1.02
N GLU A 76 12.30 -1.96 1.42
CA GLU A 76 13.65 -2.49 1.26
C GLU A 76 13.82 -3.76 2.10
N LEU A 77 14.33 -4.81 1.47
CA LEU A 77 14.51 -6.13 2.06
C LEU A 77 15.94 -6.30 2.58
N SER A 78 16.07 -7.03 3.69
CA SER A 78 17.33 -7.49 4.26
C SER A 78 17.34 -9.03 4.26
N PRO A 79 17.57 -9.65 3.08
CA PRO A 79 17.54 -11.11 2.94
C PRO A 79 18.70 -11.79 3.68
N SER A 80 18.46 -13.00 4.17
CA SER A 80 19.53 -13.90 4.63
C SER A 80 20.44 -14.31 3.47
N VAL A 81 21.63 -14.85 3.77
CA VAL A 81 22.58 -15.32 2.74
C VAL A 81 21.95 -16.29 1.75
N ARG A 82 21.10 -17.22 2.23
CA ARG A 82 20.38 -18.15 1.35
C ARG A 82 19.36 -17.44 0.46
N GLN A 83 18.58 -16.52 1.02
CA GLN A 83 17.57 -15.77 0.26
C GLN A 83 18.21 -14.83 -0.76
N LEU A 84 19.36 -14.24 -0.42
CA LEU A 84 20.13 -13.39 -1.33
C LEU A 84 20.56 -14.17 -2.57
N LYS A 85 21.10 -15.40 -2.39
CA LYS A 85 21.45 -16.28 -3.52
C LYS A 85 20.26 -16.55 -4.43
N ILE A 86 19.10 -16.88 -3.83
CA ILE A 86 17.86 -17.11 -4.59
C ILE A 86 17.47 -15.85 -5.38
N PHE A 87 17.54 -14.67 -4.77
CA PHE A 87 17.25 -13.41 -5.46
C PHE A 87 18.23 -13.14 -6.60
N ASP A 88 19.53 -13.32 -6.37
CA ASP A 88 20.56 -13.12 -7.41
C ASP A 88 20.33 -14.06 -8.60
N GLU A 89 20.01 -15.33 -8.34
CA GLU A 89 19.69 -16.34 -9.37
C GLU A 89 18.45 -15.94 -10.18
N ILE A 90 17.36 -15.54 -9.52
CA ILE A 90 16.13 -15.11 -10.19
C ILE A 90 16.36 -13.89 -11.09
N PHE A 91 17.20 -12.95 -10.64
CA PHE A 91 17.47 -11.72 -11.36
C PHE A 91 18.64 -11.80 -12.35
N ALA A 92 19.34 -12.93 -12.46
CA ALA A 92 20.47 -13.07 -13.37
C ALA A 92 20.07 -12.78 -14.83
N ALA A 93 19.05 -13.49 -15.35
CA ALA A 93 18.53 -13.25 -16.70
C ALA A 93 17.89 -11.86 -16.88
N PRO A 94 17.02 -11.38 -15.97
CA PRO A 94 16.53 -10.00 -15.99
C PRO A 94 17.62 -8.92 -16.07
N SER A 95 18.71 -9.07 -15.31
CA SER A 95 19.83 -8.11 -15.35
C SER A 95 20.53 -8.13 -16.70
N SER A 96 20.79 -9.30 -17.29
CA SER A 96 21.36 -9.39 -18.64
C SER A 96 20.42 -8.85 -19.72
N ILE A 97 19.09 -9.02 -19.57
CA ILE A 97 18.10 -8.42 -20.47
C ILE A 97 18.19 -6.90 -20.45
N GLN A 98 18.30 -6.29 -19.26
CA GLN A 98 18.45 -4.84 -19.13
C GLN A 98 19.71 -4.35 -19.82
N GLU A 99 20.86 -4.99 -19.57
CA GLU A 99 22.14 -4.61 -20.19
C GLU A 99 22.06 -4.67 -21.73
N LEU A 100 21.49 -5.76 -22.27
CA LEU A 100 21.32 -5.93 -23.71
C LEU A 100 20.37 -4.86 -24.29
N ILE A 101 19.21 -4.64 -23.68
CA ILE A 101 18.24 -3.64 -24.14
C ILE A 101 18.81 -2.22 -24.07
N ASP A 102 19.58 -1.90 -23.04
CA ASP A 102 20.22 -0.60 -22.91
C ASP A 102 21.18 -0.32 -24.06
N SER A 103 21.87 -1.36 -24.54
CA SER A 103 22.83 -1.28 -25.65
C SER A 103 22.19 -1.26 -27.05
N LEU A 104 20.89 -1.55 -27.17
CA LEU A 104 20.23 -1.60 -28.48
C LEU A 104 20.16 -0.22 -29.13
N GLU A 105 20.46 -0.17 -30.43
CA GLU A 105 20.24 1.01 -31.27
C GLU A 105 18.75 1.30 -31.50
N GLU A 106 17.91 0.26 -31.42
CA GLU A 106 16.46 0.37 -31.48
C GLU A 106 15.82 -0.50 -30.39
N LYS A 107 15.07 0.12 -29.47
CA LYS A 107 14.45 -0.60 -28.34
C LYS A 107 13.12 -1.26 -28.69
N GLU A 108 12.52 -0.92 -29.84
CA GLU A 108 11.24 -1.46 -30.32
C GLU A 108 11.36 -2.81 -31.05
N VAL A 109 12.48 -3.52 -30.92
CA VAL A 109 12.65 -4.87 -31.48
C VAL A 109 11.62 -5.84 -30.89
N GLU A 110 11.02 -6.69 -31.72
CA GLU A 110 10.10 -7.72 -31.26
C GLU A 110 10.78 -8.65 -30.24
N SER A 111 10.16 -8.83 -29.06
CA SER A 111 10.73 -9.60 -27.95
C SER A 111 11.08 -11.05 -28.33
N LYS A 112 10.35 -11.64 -29.29
CA LYS A 112 10.68 -12.96 -29.84
C LYS A 112 12.03 -12.95 -30.55
N ASN A 113 12.25 -11.98 -31.44
CA ASN A 113 13.47 -11.91 -32.26
C ASN A 113 14.66 -11.57 -31.38
N PHE A 114 14.50 -10.60 -30.46
CA PHE A 114 15.49 -10.28 -29.43
C PHE A 114 15.97 -11.52 -28.65
N LEU A 115 15.04 -12.33 -28.14
CA LEU A 115 15.41 -13.52 -27.39
C LEU A 115 16.10 -14.59 -28.24
N LEU A 116 15.75 -14.71 -29.52
CA LEU A 116 16.37 -15.66 -30.44
C LEU A 116 17.79 -15.23 -30.84
N GLU A 117 18.02 -13.94 -31.06
CA GLU A 117 19.33 -13.36 -31.37
C GLU A 117 20.31 -13.53 -30.20
N HIS A 118 19.83 -13.33 -28.97
CA HIS A 118 20.65 -13.46 -27.75
C HIS A 118 20.53 -14.82 -27.06
N LYS A 119 20.04 -15.83 -27.77
CA LYS A 119 19.75 -17.16 -27.21
C LYS A 119 20.94 -17.84 -26.55
N SER A 120 22.15 -17.66 -27.10
CA SER A 120 23.39 -18.21 -26.55
C SER A 120 23.72 -17.65 -25.16
N VAL A 121 23.48 -16.36 -24.94
CA VAL A 121 23.68 -15.69 -23.64
C VAL A 121 22.73 -16.29 -22.60
N PHE A 122 21.45 -16.40 -22.94
CA PHE A 122 20.45 -16.95 -22.02
C PHE A 122 20.66 -18.44 -21.73
N TYR A 123 21.14 -19.22 -22.70
CA TYR A 123 21.53 -20.62 -22.44
C TYR A 123 22.59 -20.74 -21.34
N GLY A 124 23.54 -19.81 -21.27
CA GLY A 124 24.54 -19.76 -20.21
C GLY A 124 23.96 -19.43 -18.83
N LEU A 125 22.84 -18.69 -18.77
CA LEU A 125 22.22 -18.24 -17.53
C LEU A 125 21.18 -19.22 -16.97
N ILE A 126 20.33 -19.78 -17.82
CA ILE A 126 19.22 -20.66 -17.40
C ILE A 126 19.43 -22.14 -17.74
N GLY A 127 20.47 -22.48 -18.50
CA GLY A 127 20.67 -23.82 -19.05
C GLY A 127 19.90 -24.04 -20.35
N LYS A 128 20.52 -24.72 -21.32
CA LYS A 128 19.97 -24.96 -22.66
C LYS A 128 18.69 -25.80 -22.60
N GLU A 129 18.65 -26.77 -21.69
CA GLU A 129 17.55 -27.68 -21.42
C GLU A 129 16.31 -26.96 -20.86
N ASN A 130 16.49 -25.83 -20.16
CA ASN A 130 15.38 -25.10 -19.55
C ASN A 130 14.82 -23.98 -20.45
N TRP A 131 15.36 -23.80 -21.66
CA TRP A 131 14.93 -22.75 -22.58
C TRP A 131 13.42 -22.72 -22.80
N ASN A 132 12.83 -23.85 -23.21
CA ASN A 132 11.40 -23.91 -23.49
C ASN A 132 10.54 -23.62 -22.25
N ARG A 133 11.05 -23.94 -21.05
CA ARG A 133 10.35 -23.69 -19.78
C ARG A 133 10.34 -22.20 -19.42
N PHE A 134 11.43 -21.50 -19.64
CA PHE A 134 11.58 -20.09 -19.24
C PHE A 134 11.33 -19.09 -20.38
N TYR A 135 11.26 -19.53 -21.63
CA TYR A 135 11.10 -18.66 -22.79
C TYR A 135 9.89 -17.71 -22.66
N THR A 136 8.73 -18.25 -22.26
CA THR A 136 7.51 -17.43 -22.06
C THR A 136 7.71 -16.38 -20.98
N PHE A 137 8.36 -16.75 -19.88
CA PHE A 137 8.68 -15.83 -18.79
C PHE A 137 9.64 -14.73 -19.25
N LEU A 138 10.72 -15.08 -19.95
CA LEU A 138 11.69 -14.11 -20.48
C LEU A 138 11.01 -13.15 -21.46
N LYS A 139 10.14 -13.66 -22.34
CA LYS A 139 9.38 -12.83 -23.28
C LYS A 139 8.49 -11.83 -22.54
N MET A 140 7.70 -12.30 -21.59
CA MET A 140 6.86 -11.44 -20.75
C MET A 140 7.69 -10.40 -20.00
N PHE A 141 8.85 -10.78 -19.49
CA PHE A 141 9.74 -9.85 -18.81
C PHE A 141 10.27 -8.76 -19.75
N VAL A 142 10.73 -9.12 -20.95
CA VAL A 142 11.17 -8.15 -21.97
C VAL A 142 10.05 -7.18 -22.30
N ASP A 143 8.84 -7.68 -22.55
CA ASP A 143 7.67 -6.85 -22.86
C ASP A 143 7.36 -5.88 -21.70
N LEU A 144 7.31 -6.40 -20.47
CA LEU A 144 7.07 -5.59 -19.27
C LEU A 144 8.16 -4.53 -19.05
N TYR A 145 9.42 -4.90 -19.25
CA TYR A 145 10.54 -3.98 -19.09
C TYR A 145 10.49 -2.86 -20.11
N LYS A 146 10.16 -3.17 -21.37
CA LYS A 146 10.00 -2.17 -22.45
C LYS A 146 8.84 -1.21 -22.22
N LEU A 147 7.73 -1.71 -21.68
CA LEU A 147 6.56 -0.90 -21.33
C LEU A 147 6.80 -0.04 -20.07
N SER A 148 7.74 -0.45 -19.21
CA SER A 148 8.07 0.25 -17.98
C SER A 148 8.90 1.53 -18.22
N ASP A 149 9.22 2.21 -17.13
CA ASP A 149 10.13 3.35 -17.13
C ASP A 149 11.62 2.95 -17.24
N MET A 150 11.92 1.64 -17.26
CA MET A 150 13.26 1.06 -17.40
C MET A 150 14.25 1.50 -16.28
N VAL A 151 13.72 1.96 -15.15
CA VAL A 151 14.49 2.45 -14.00
C VAL A 151 15.02 1.29 -13.17
N ASP A 152 14.13 0.35 -12.84
CA ASP A 152 14.34 -0.80 -11.98
C ASP A 152 13.89 -2.09 -12.66
N LEU A 153 14.29 -3.23 -12.10
CA LEU A 153 13.85 -4.54 -12.58
C LEU A 153 12.72 -5.02 -11.68
N GLU A 154 11.50 -5.09 -12.22
CA GLU A 154 10.32 -5.58 -11.51
C GLU A 154 9.95 -7.00 -11.95
N LEU A 155 9.84 -7.91 -10.99
CA LEU A 155 9.31 -9.24 -11.18
C LEU A 155 7.97 -9.37 -10.43
N PRO A 156 6.82 -9.39 -11.12
CA PRO A 156 5.54 -9.61 -10.47
C PRO A 156 5.51 -11.01 -9.88
N MET A 157 5.24 -11.13 -8.57
CA MET A 157 5.00 -12.43 -7.96
C MET A 157 3.51 -12.78 -8.07
N ALA A 158 3.23 -14.08 -8.10
CA ALA A 158 1.89 -14.61 -7.95
C ALA A 158 1.30 -14.26 -6.57
N ASP A 159 0.01 -14.56 -6.39
CA ASP A 159 -0.70 -14.37 -5.13
C ASP A 159 -0.06 -15.15 -3.97
N GLY A 160 -0.24 -14.62 -2.76
CA GLY A 160 0.23 -15.24 -1.51
C GLY A 160 1.38 -14.50 -0.83
N CYS A 161 1.74 -13.31 -1.31
CA CYS A 161 2.63 -12.40 -0.58
C CYS A 161 1.85 -11.66 0.51
N SER A 162 2.51 -11.35 1.64
CA SER A 162 1.87 -10.61 2.73
C SER A 162 2.87 -9.90 3.63
N LEU A 163 2.37 -8.95 4.44
CA LEU A 163 3.14 -8.34 5.52
C LEU A 163 2.80 -9.07 6.83
N SER A 164 3.79 -9.75 7.40
CA SER A 164 3.62 -10.59 8.58
C SER A 164 3.42 -9.78 9.86
N ALA A 165 2.87 -10.44 10.89
CA ALA A 165 2.72 -9.89 12.23
C ALA A 165 4.05 -9.46 12.87
N SER A 166 5.14 -10.18 12.54
CA SER A 166 6.50 -9.92 13.02
C SER A 166 7.26 -8.88 12.19
N ASN A 167 6.55 -8.02 11.45
CA ASN A 167 7.15 -6.94 10.63
C ASN A 167 8.11 -7.39 9.53
N LYS A 168 7.92 -8.61 9.02
CA LYS A 168 8.65 -9.18 7.88
C LYS A 168 7.76 -9.27 6.64
N VAL A 169 8.38 -9.36 5.47
CA VAL A 169 7.66 -9.61 4.21
C VAL A 169 7.64 -11.11 3.96
N TYR A 170 6.45 -11.70 3.81
CA TYR A 170 6.29 -13.08 3.42
C TYR A 170 6.16 -13.17 1.89
N ILE A 171 6.99 -14.02 1.28
CA ILE A 171 6.97 -14.33 -0.15
C ILE A 171 6.79 -15.85 -0.28
N SER A 172 5.61 -16.27 -0.73
CA SER A 172 5.25 -17.69 -0.89
C SER A 172 6.04 -18.37 -2.02
N SER A 173 6.29 -17.63 -3.09
CA SER A 173 6.99 -18.10 -4.27
C SER A 173 8.42 -18.57 -3.95
N LEU A 174 8.86 -19.60 -4.68
CA LEU A 174 10.26 -20.06 -4.71
C LEU A 174 10.82 -20.45 -3.33
N SER A 175 9.95 -20.81 -2.38
CA SER A 175 10.32 -21.15 -1.00
C SER A 175 11.15 -20.06 -0.30
N ILE A 176 10.95 -18.79 -0.66
CA ILE A 176 11.66 -17.65 -0.05
C ILE A 176 11.24 -17.47 1.41
N GLY A 177 9.94 -17.58 1.68
CA GLY A 177 9.38 -17.50 3.03
C GLY A 177 9.42 -16.07 3.61
N LEU A 178 9.73 -15.96 4.89
CA LEU A 178 9.81 -14.68 5.60
C LEU A 178 11.16 -13.99 5.36
N VAL A 179 11.12 -12.77 4.83
CA VAL A 179 12.28 -11.92 4.57
C VAL A 179 12.22 -10.71 5.50
N ASN A 180 13.33 -10.40 6.17
CA ASN A 180 13.40 -9.22 7.02
C ASN A 180 13.29 -7.95 6.15
N ALA A 181 12.68 -6.90 6.69
CA ALA A 181 12.82 -5.57 6.11
C ALA A 181 14.12 -4.93 6.62
N TYR A 182 14.73 -4.05 5.83
CA TYR A 182 15.82 -3.21 6.31
C TYR A 182 15.35 -2.25 7.40
N ASP A 183 14.13 -1.72 7.25
CA ASP A 183 13.47 -0.89 8.25
C ASP A 183 12.06 -1.44 8.54
N GLU A 184 11.93 -2.13 9.67
CA GLU A 184 10.67 -2.72 10.13
C GLU A 184 9.57 -1.67 10.36
N LYS A 185 9.92 -0.41 10.64
CA LYS A 185 8.93 0.66 10.83
C LYS A 185 8.12 0.91 9.56
N LYS A 186 8.73 0.72 8.38
CA LYS A 186 8.01 0.82 7.10
C LYS A 186 6.95 -0.28 6.97
N VAL A 187 7.26 -1.50 7.41
CA VAL A 187 6.30 -2.62 7.39
C VAL A 187 5.13 -2.32 8.34
N MET A 188 5.42 -1.86 9.56
CA MET A 188 4.39 -1.46 10.53
C MET A 188 3.52 -0.34 9.98
N MET A 189 4.12 0.66 9.35
CA MET A 189 3.41 1.79 8.75
C MET A 189 2.46 1.33 7.65
N VAL A 190 2.92 0.52 6.68
CA VAL A 190 2.07 0.01 5.58
C VAL A 190 0.94 -0.88 6.12
N ARG A 191 1.21 -1.70 7.15
CA ARG A 191 0.16 -2.47 7.83
C ARG A 191 -0.85 -1.56 8.54
N GLY A 192 -0.37 -0.55 9.27
CA GLY A 192 -1.19 0.40 10.02
C GLY A 192 -2.07 1.28 9.14
N TRP A 193 -1.69 1.52 7.88
CA TRP A 193 -2.55 2.24 6.92
C TRP A 193 -3.86 1.52 6.63
N ARG A 194 -3.90 0.19 6.71
CA ARG A 194 -5.14 -0.57 6.59
C ARG A 194 -6.11 -0.23 7.72
N GLU A 195 -5.63 -0.16 8.95
CA GLU A 195 -6.45 0.05 10.15
C GLU A 195 -6.86 1.52 10.30
N THR A 196 -5.91 2.42 10.13
CA THR A 196 -6.10 3.86 10.38
C THR A 196 -6.73 4.60 9.21
N GLN A 197 -6.52 4.12 7.98
CA GLN A 197 -6.89 4.81 6.75
C GLN A 197 -7.68 3.92 5.78
N GLY A 198 -7.96 2.67 6.13
CA GLY A 198 -8.71 1.76 5.27
C GLY A 198 -8.00 1.38 3.96
N ILE A 199 -6.72 1.72 3.80
CA ILE A 199 -5.97 1.47 2.55
C ILE A 199 -5.59 -0.01 2.50
N ARG A 200 -6.16 -0.76 1.56
CA ARG A 200 -5.83 -2.17 1.37
C ARG A 200 -4.77 -2.35 0.30
N TYR A 201 -3.84 -3.27 0.57
CA TYR A 201 -2.86 -3.72 -0.41
C TYR A 201 -3.25 -5.07 -1.01
N LEU A 202 -2.82 -5.30 -2.24
CA LEU A 202 -2.98 -6.56 -2.95
C LEU A 202 -2.04 -7.62 -2.39
N THR A 203 -2.45 -8.88 -2.37
CA THR A 203 -1.60 -10.02 -1.97
C THR A 203 -0.60 -10.46 -3.04
N SER A 204 -0.46 -9.67 -4.11
CA SER A 204 0.39 -9.90 -5.27
C SER A 204 1.53 -8.88 -5.30
N PHE A 205 2.50 -9.00 -4.38
CA PHE A 205 3.66 -8.10 -4.34
C PHE A 205 4.60 -8.39 -5.50
N SER A 206 5.27 -7.36 -6.03
CA SER A 206 6.40 -7.59 -6.96
C SER A 206 7.72 -7.56 -6.20
N LEU A 207 8.70 -8.35 -6.66
CA LEU A 207 10.08 -8.21 -6.21
C LEU A 207 10.78 -7.23 -7.15
N VAL A 208 11.50 -6.26 -6.61
CA VAL A 208 12.19 -5.22 -7.37
C VAL A 208 13.68 -5.27 -7.06
N LYS A 209 14.52 -5.27 -8.09
CA LYS A 209 15.98 -5.12 -7.97
C LYS A 209 16.40 -3.76 -8.48
N PHE A 210 17.13 -3.02 -7.65
CA PHE A 210 17.69 -1.73 -8.01
C PHE A 210 19.03 -1.48 -7.31
N ASN A 211 20.06 -1.13 -8.08
CA ASN A 211 21.40 -0.77 -7.55
C ASN A 211 21.93 -1.77 -6.51
N GLY A 212 21.83 -3.07 -6.81
CA GLY A 212 22.30 -4.16 -5.93
C GLY A 212 21.42 -4.44 -4.70
N LYS A 213 20.27 -3.76 -4.57
CA LYS A 213 19.33 -3.93 -3.46
C LYS A 213 18.02 -4.52 -3.93
N TYR A 214 17.31 -5.14 -3.00
CA TYR A 214 16.03 -5.81 -3.22
C TYR A 214 14.91 -5.13 -2.46
N PHE A 215 13.75 -4.99 -3.09
CA PHE A 215 12.57 -4.35 -2.53
C PHE A 215 11.32 -5.19 -2.79
N ALA A 216 10.40 -5.21 -1.84
CA ALA A 216 9.04 -5.67 -2.07
C ALA A 216 8.16 -4.49 -2.47
N LYS A 217 7.55 -4.57 -3.65
CA LYS A 217 6.60 -3.59 -4.18
C LYS A 217 5.19 -3.98 -3.80
N VAL A 218 4.67 -3.31 -2.79
CA VAL A 218 3.33 -3.50 -2.24
C VAL A 218 2.38 -2.58 -3.00
N LYS A 219 1.52 -3.15 -3.85
CA LYS A 219 0.53 -2.40 -4.64
C LYS A 219 -0.77 -2.23 -3.85
N TYR A 220 -1.41 -1.07 -3.97
CA TYR A 220 -2.72 -0.82 -3.36
C TYR A 220 -3.87 -1.26 -4.25
N GLN A 221 -5.02 -1.55 -3.64
CA GLN A 221 -6.27 -1.70 -4.40
C GLN A 221 -6.62 -0.36 -5.06
N GLU A 222 -6.92 -0.38 -6.36
CA GLU A 222 -7.21 0.84 -7.14
C GLU A 222 -8.36 1.64 -6.55
N SER A 223 -9.42 0.96 -6.08
CA SER A 223 -10.55 1.60 -5.40
C SER A 223 -10.08 2.47 -4.23
N ASP A 224 -9.16 1.96 -3.42
CA ASP A 224 -8.71 2.64 -2.19
C ASP A 224 -7.72 3.77 -2.48
N TYR A 225 -6.90 3.60 -3.52
CA TYR A 225 -5.90 4.58 -3.94
C TYR A 225 -6.55 5.87 -4.49
N TYR A 226 -7.55 5.74 -5.35
CA TYR A 226 -8.23 6.91 -5.94
C TYR A 226 -9.28 7.54 -5.02
N LEU A 227 -9.88 6.77 -4.11
CA LEU A 227 -10.89 7.29 -3.18
C LEU A 227 -10.35 8.39 -2.25
N ARG A 228 -9.04 8.47 -1.99
CA ARG A 228 -8.47 9.47 -1.06
C ARG A 228 -7.67 10.61 -1.68
N MET A 229 -7.29 10.54 -2.96
CA MET A 229 -6.84 11.76 -3.69
C MET A 229 -7.98 12.79 -3.79
N ASN A 230 -9.24 12.35 -3.76
CA ASN A 230 -10.43 13.20 -3.85
C ASN A 230 -11.26 13.32 -2.55
N LYS A 231 -10.91 12.63 -1.46
CA LYS A 231 -11.63 12.78 -0.19
C LYS A 231 -11.10 14.00 0.56
N ASP A 232 -11.89 15.06 0.52
CA ASP A 232 -11.76 16.25 1.34
C ASP A 232 -11.89 15.85 2.82
N LEU A 233 -10.76 15.55 3.47
CA LEU A 233 -10.68 15.12 4.88
C LEU A 233 -11.45 16.06 5.83
N THR A 234 -11.57 17.32 5.45
CA THR A 234 -12.33 18.35 6.15
C THR A 234 -13.81 18.00 6.29
N LYS A 235 -14.43 17.43 5.25
CA LYS A 235 -15.85 17.03 5.26
C LYS A 235 -16.11 15.78 6.10
N GLU A 236 -15.15 14.86 6.14
CA GLU A 236 -15.26 13.63 6.94
C GLU A 236 -15.04 13.93 8.44
N ILE A 237 -14.09 14.82 8.76
CA ILE A 237 -13.93 15.35 10.13
C ILE A 237 -15.19 16.12 10.56
N GLN A 238 -15.75 16.95 9.66
CA GLN A 238 -17.00 17.66 9.93
C GLN A 238 -18.16 16.69 10.19
N GLY A 239 -18.37 15.68 9.33
CA GLY A 239 -19.41 14.67 9.55
C GLY A 239 -19.19 13.83 10.82
N THR A 240 -17.94 13.55 11.18
CA THR A 240 -17.62 12.82 12.43
C THR A 240 -17.86 13.71 13.66
N MET A 241 -17.53 15.00 13.58
CA MET A 241 -17.82 16.00 14.62
C MET A 241 -19.33 16.22 14.78
N GLU A 242 -20.10 16.25 13.69
CA GLU A 242 -21.55 16.34 13.71
C GLU A 242 -22.18 15.13 14.39
N VAL A 243 -21.70 13.91 14.09
CA VAL A 243 -22.16 12.68 14.76
C VAL A 243 -21.81 12.67 16.25
N LEU A 244 -20.60 13.10 16.62
CA LEU A 244 -20.20 13.18 18.03
C LEU A 244 -20.97 14.26 18.80
N ALA A 245 -21.23 15.41 18.18
CA ALA A 245 -22.06 16.47 18.75
C ALA A 245 -23.50 16.00 18.95
N GLN A 246 -24.06 15.27 17.97
CA GLN A 246 -25.39 14.67 18.09
C GLN A 246 -25.45 13.66 19.23
N GLN A 247 -24.44 12.79 19.36
CA GLN A 247 -24.36 11.81 20.46
C GLN A 247 -24.22 12.48 21.83
N TRP A 248 -23.46 13.56 21.94
CA TRP A 248 -23.40 14.36 23.17
C TRP A 248 -24.74 15.00 23.50
N HIS A 249 -25.41 15.59 22.51
CA HIS A 249 -26.73 16.19 22.71
C HIS A 249 -27.78 15.16 23.14
N ASP A 250 -27.79 13.98 22.51
CA ASP A 250 -28.70 12.89 22.87
C ASP A 250 -28.42 12.35 24.28
N ASN A 251 -27.14 12.29 24.69
CA ASN A 251 -26.75 11.92 26.06
C ASN A 251 -27.15 12.97 27.08
N ASP A 252 -26.97 14.26 26.81
CA ASP A 252 -27.42 15.36 27.68
C ASP A 252 -28.95 15.36 27.83
N ILE A 253 -29.69 15.09 26.76
CA ILE A 253 -31.15 14.92 26.80
C ILE A 253 -31.52 13.71 27.66
N ARG A 254 -30.78 12.60 27.54
CA ARG A 254 -31.02 11.38 28.31
C ARG A 254 -30.72 11.57 29.80
N GLU A 255 -29.65 12.29 30.13
CA GLU A 255 -29.33 12.69 31.50
C GLU A 255 -30.39 13.67 32.03
N SER A 256 -30.80 14.68 31.27
CA SER A 256 -31.87 15.61 31.65
C SER A 256 -33.21 14.91 31.90
N ARG A 257 -33.53 13.87 31.11
CA ARG A 257 -34.69 12.99 31.33
C ARG A 257 -34.56 12.12 32.58
N SER A 258 -33.34 11.83 33.02
CA SER A 258 -33.09 11.12 34.27
C SER A 258 -33.23 12.03 35.50
N PHE A 259 -32.90 13.32 35.38
CA PHE A 259 -33.09 14.32 36.44
C PHE A 259 -34.55 14.81 36.58
N SER A 260 -35.37 14.70 35.54
CA SER A 260 -36.82 14.99 35.61
C SER A 260 -37.65 13.86 36.24
N ARG A 261 -37.00 12.78 36.67
CA ARG A 261 -37.59 11.63 37.37
C ARG A 261 -37.30 11.62 38.88
N VAL A 262 -37.03 12.78 39.46
CA VAL A 262 -37.11 12.94 40.91
C VAL A 262 -38.59 13.03 41.27
N GLU A 263 -39.18 11.90 41.65
CA GLU A 263 -40.42 11.91 42.42
C GLU A 263 -40.13 12.67 43.72
N ILE A 264 -40.71 13.87 43.84
CA ILE A 264 -40.83 14.54 45.12
C ILE A 264 -41.77 13.65 45.93
N SER A 265 -41.18 12.84 46.82
CA SER A 265 -41.97 12.17 47.86
C SER A 265 -42.44 13.26 48.82
N GLU A 266 -43.65 13.75 48.58
CA GLU A 266 -44.38 14.51 49.59
C GLU A 266 -44.68 13.54 50.75
N SER A 267 -43.89 13.68 51.81
CA SER A 267 -44.20 13.14 53.13
C SER A 267 -45.56 13.67 53.57
N THR A 268 -46.56 12.80 53.71
CA THR A 268 -47.83 13.13 54.34
C THR A 268 -48.20 12.04 55.33
N ASP A 269 -47.75 12.22 56.58
CA ASP A 269 -48.55 11.81 57.73
C ASP A 269 -49.78 12.73 57.74
N PHE A 270 -50.99 12.19 57.56
CA PHE A 270 -52.21 12.51 58.33
C PHE A 270 -53.41 11.71 57.78
N LEU A 271 -54.12 11.08 58.71
CA LEU A 271 -55.29 10.21 58.53
C LEU A 271 -56.43 10.85 57.73
N PHE A 272 -57.17 10.05 56.95
CA PHE A 272 -58.60 9.80 57.14
C PHE A 272 -59.03 8.52 56.38
N ASN A 273 -59.74 7.64 57.10
CA ASN A 273 -60.50 6.52 56.55
C ASN A 273 -61.59 7.05 55.60
N ASP A 274 -61.68 6.53 54.38
CA ASP A 274 -62.94 6.01 53.85
C ASP A 274 -62.74 5.19 52.57
N LYS A 275 -63.48 4.09 52.46
CA LYS A 275 -63.41 3.11 51.37
C LYS A 275 -63.94 3.67 50.06
N ALA A 276 -63.28 3.36 48.94
CA ALA A 276 -63.94 3.17 47.65
C ALA A 276 -63.25 2.08 46.80
N VAL A 277 -63.90 0.91 46.85
CA VAL A 277 -63.97 -0.27 45.98
C VAL A 277 -63.35 -0.21 44.57
N ASN A 278 -62.70 -1.33 44.23
CA ASN A 278 -62.14 -1.80 42.96
C ASN A 278 -63.08 -1.82 41.74
N HIS A 279 -62.54 -1.52 40.54
CA HIS A 279 -62.84 -2.15 39.25
C HIS A 279 -61.61 -1.88 38.33
N ALA A 280 -61.03 -2.75 37.50
CA ALA A 280 -61.46 -4.01 36.92
C ALA A 280 -60.23 -4.86 36.53
N HIS A 281 -60.48 -6.16 36.47
CA HIS A 281 -59.55 -7.26 36.32
C HIS A 281 -58.81 -7.34 34.98
N ARG A 282 -57.55 -7.79 35.08
CA ARG A 282 -56.76 -8.45 34.04
C ARG A 282 -57.58 -9.62 33.46
N ARG A 283 -58.00 -9.53 32.21
CA ARG A 283 -58.78 -10.58 31.52
C ARG A 283 -57.83 -11.65 30.97
N ASP A 284 -57.93 -12.87 31.49
CA ASP A 284 -57.27 -14.07 30.97
C ASP A 284 -58.19 -14.75 29.94
N PRO A 285 -57.79 -14.89 28.67
CA PRO A 285 -58.66 -15.26 27.56
C PRO A 285 -59.09 -16.74 27.51
N ARG A 286 -58.85 -17.56 28.55
CA ARG A 286 -59.02 -19.04 28.46
C ARG A 286 -60.06 -19.67 29.38
N LYS A 287 -60.82 -18.93 30.19
CA LYS A 287 -61.78 -19.53 31.13
C LYS A 287 -63.23 -19.44 30.63
N LYS A 288 -63.80 -20.57 30.15
CA LYS A 288 -65.25 -20.75 29.95
C LYS A 288 -65.87 -21.17 31.30
N TRP A 289 -66.98 -20.53 31.67
CA TRP A 289 -67.67 -20.71 32.94
C TRP A 289 -68.57 -21.95 32.93
N SER A 290 -68.55 -22.71 34.02
CA SER A 290 -69.54 -23.69 34.44
C SER A 290 -69.80 -23.48 35.92
#